data_AF-A0A6A8DJV7-F1
#
_entry.id   AF-A0A6A8DJV7-F1
#
_cell.length_a   1.000
_cell.length_b   1.000
_cell.length_c   1.000
_cell.angle_alpha   90.00
_cell.angle_beta   90.00
_cell.angle_gamma   90.00
#
_symmetry.space_group_name_H-M   'P 1'
#
loop_
_entity.id
_entity.type
_entity.pdbx_description
1 polymer ?
#
loop_
_entity_poly.entity_id
_entity_poly.type
_entity_poly.pdbx_seq_one_letter_code
_entity_poly.pdbx_strand_id
1 'polypeptide(L)' 'MGPLQDIMGVEEASVLWDLSPGYIKNLCANDLVECKKIGGTWVLDKNQSSPKKVKSSTLLNDGLND' A
#
# COMPACT_ATOMS: atom_id res chain seq x y z
N MET A 1 -7.16 -11.25 -19.91
CA MET A 1 -6.43 -10.14 -19.25
C MET A 1 -5.06 -10.63 -18.83
N GLY A 2 -3.99 -9.90 -19.15
CA GLY A 2 -2.62 -10.26 -18.79
C GLY A 2 -2.18 -9.59 -17.48
N PRO A 3 -1.32 -10.24 -16.67
CA PRO A 3 -0.99 -9.86 -15.28
C PRO A 3 -0.14 -8.58 -15.09
N LEU A 4 0.05 -7.79 -16.15
CA LEU A 4 0.93 -6.61 -16.15
C LEU A 4 0.17 -5.28 -16.08
N GLN A 5 -1.16 -5.29 -16.12
CA GLN A 5 -1.98 -4.07 -16.11
C GLN A 5 -2.31 -3.58 -14.70
N ASP A 6 -1.97 -4.40 -13.70
CA ASP A 6 -2.34 -4.18 -12.30
C ASP A 6 -1.14 -3.79 -11.43
N ILE A 7 -0.11 -3.17 -12.03
CA ILE A 7 1.01 -2.59 -11.29
C ILE A 7 0.93 -1.07 -11.25
N MET A 8 1.32 -0.49 -10.12
CA MET A 8 1.35 0.94 -9.89
C MET A 8 2.72 1.36 -9.33
N GLY A 9 3.13 2.61 -9.57
CA GLY A 9 4.36 3.17 -9.00
C GLY A 9 4.18 3.62 -7.55
N VAL A 10 5.29 3.95 -6.90
CA VAL A 10 5.29 4.53 -5.53
C VAL A 10 4.49 5.83 -5.45
N GLU A 11 4.54 6.67 -6.49
CA GLU A 11 3.81 7.94 -6.53
C GLU A 11 2.29 7.72 -6.68
N GLU A 12 1.88 6.84 -7.59
CA GLU A 12 0.47 6.44 -7.73
C GLU A 12 -0.06 5.84 -6.41
N ALA A 13 0.74 4.97 -5.77
CA ALA A 13 0.37 4.32 -4.52
C ALA A 13 0.28 5.34 -3.37
N SER A 14 1.10 6.39 -3.44
CA SER A 14 1.06 7.50 -2.48
C SER A 14 -0.29 8.21 -2.51
N VAL A 15 -0.83 8.48 -3.70
CA VAL A 15 -2.14 9.10 -3.86
C VAL A 15 -3.27 8.13 -3.51
N LEU A 16 -3.19 6.88 -3.98
CA LEU A 16 -4.25 5.89 -3.82
C LEU A 16 -4.41 5.41 -2.37
N TRP A 17 -3.29 5.26 -1.64
CA TRP A 17 -3.29 4.86 -0.23
C TRP A 17 -3.25 6.05 0.72
N ASP A 18 -3.15 7.28 0.19
CA ASP A 18 -2.95 8.51 0.96
C ASP A 18 -1.77 8.35 1.95
N LEU A 19 -0.64 7.88 1.43
CA LEU A 19 0.56 7.54 2.18
C LEU A 19 1.76 8.28 1.61
N SER A 20 2.71 8.65 2.46
CA SER A 20 3.94 9.26 1.96
C SER A 20 4.76 8.26 1.13
N PRO A 21 5.38 8.67 0.02
CA PRO A 21 6.18 7.79 -0.82
C PRO A 21 7.38 7.20 -0.07
N GLY A 22 7.91 7.91 0.93
CA GLY A 22 8.94 7.38 1.84
C GLY A 22 8.42 6.24 2.73
N TYR A 23 7.17 6.33 3.20
CA TYR A 23 6.54 5.26 3.98
C TYR A 23 6.28 4.02 3.11
N ILE A 24 5.83 4.21 1.87
CA ILE A 24 5.65 3.12 0.90
C ILE A 24 6.99 2.43 0.61
N LYS A 25 8.09 3.18 0.41
CA LYS A 25 9.43 2.59 0.26
C LYS A 25 9.83 1.76 1.48
N ASN A 26 9.51 2.22 2.69
CA ASN A 26 9.78 1.45 3.91
C ASN A 26 8.94 0.16 3.94
N LEU A 27 7.67 0.21 3.56
CA LEU A 27 6.82 -0.98 3.45
C LEU A 27 7.40 -1.99 2.47
N CYS A 28 7.88 -1.50 1.32
CA CYS A 28 8.54 -2.34 0.32
C CYS A 28 9.84 -2.98 0.85
N ALA A 29 10.63 -2.23 1.61
CA ALA A 29 11.86 -2.71 2.21
C ALA A 29 11.65 -3.72 3.35
N ASN A 30 10.46 -3.75 3.95
CA ASN A 30 10.08 -4.67 5.02
C ASN A 30 9.21 -5.84 4.52
N ASP A 31 9.02 -5.99 3.20
CA ASP A 31 8.13 -6.99 2.60
C ASP A 31 6.70 -6.97 3.20
N LEU A 32 6.23 -5.80 3.63
CA LEU A 32 4.88 -5.60 4.20
C LEU A 32 3.80 -5.41 3.14
N VAL A 33 4.20 -5.19 1.89
CA VAL A 33 3.34 -4.99 0.72
C VAL A 33 3.92 -5.74 -0.47
N GLU A 34 3.04 -6.19 -1.36
CA GLU A 34 3.44 -6.81 -2.63
C GLU A 34 4.07 -5.75 -3.53
N CYS A 35 5.40 -5.74 -3.50
CA CYS A 35 6.21 -4.83 -4.27
C CYS A 35 7.33 -5.59 -4.98
N LYS A 36 7.70 -5.11 -6.16
CA LYS A 36 8.75 -5.69 -6.99
C LYS A 36 9.68 -4.60 -7.46
N LYS A 37 10.97 -4.83 -7.32
CA LYS A 37 11.99 -3.93 -7.87
C LYS A 37 12.29 -4.31 -9.31
N ILE A 38 11.98 -3.43 -10.24
CA ILE A 38 12.22 -3.62 -11.68
C ILE A 38 13.10 -2.47 -12.17
N GLY A 39 14.33 -2.77 -12.60
CA GLY A 39 15.22 -1.78 -13.20
C GLY A 39 15.64 -0.60 -12.29
N GLY A 40 15.46 -0.73 -10.96
CA GLY A 40 15.74 0.34 -10.00
C GLY A 40 14.49 1.04 -9.45
N THR A 41 13.33 0.82 -10.06
CA THR A 41 12.04 1.36 -9.62
C THR A 41 11.28 0.32 -8.81
N TRP A 42 10.63 0.76 -7.74
CA TRP A 42 9.67 -0.07 -7.01
C TRP A 42 8.30 0.05 -7.66
N VAL A 43 7.75 -1.09 -8.08
CA VAL A 43 6.36 -1.20 -8.52
C VAL A 43 5.58 -2.01 -7.49
N LEU A 44 4.35 -1.61 -7.25
CA LEU A 44 3.44 -2.27 -6.32
C LEU A 44 2.29 -2.88 -7.12
N ASP A 45 1.71 -3.96 -6.61
CA ASP A 45 0.44 -4.44 -7.15
C ASP A 45 -0.68 -3.46 -6.74
N LYS A 46 -1.51 -3.03 -7.69
CA LYS A 46 -2.59 -2.07 -7.47
C LYS A 46 -3.85 -2.72 -6.90
N ASN A 47 -4.00 -4.03 -7.07
CA ASN A 47 -5.13 -4.81 -6.57
C ASN A 47 -4.94 -5.23 -5.12
N GLN A 48 -3.73 -5.13 -4.57
CA GLN A 48 -3.47 -5.43 -3.17
C GLN A 48 -4.17 -4.44 -2.22
N SER A 49 -4.49 -4.91 -1.02
CA SER A 49 -5.05 -4.07 0.04
C SER A 49 -3.96 -3.19 0.66
N SER A 50 -4.29 -1.93 0.95
CA SER A 50 -3.35 -1.03 1.59
C SER A 50 -2.94 -1.57 2.98
N PRO A 51 -1.64 -1.52 3.34
CA PRO A 51 -1.14 -2.04 4.61
C PRO A 51 -1.67 -1.26 5.84
N LYS A 52 -2.38 -0.14 5.61
CA LYS A 52 -3.09 0.60 6.66
C LYS A 52 -4.12 -0.26 7.40
N LYS A 53 -4.57 -1.40 6.86
CA LYS A 53 -5.70 -2.17 7.42
C LYS A 53 -5.37 -3.33 8.35
N VAL A 54 -4.13 -3.48 8.81
CA VAL A 54 -3.83 -4.44 9.89
C VAL A 54 -3.09 -3.77 11.04
N LYS A 55 -3.61 -2.64 11.53
CA LYS A 55 -3.65 -2.50 12.98
C LYS A 55 -4.75 -3.44 13.44
N SER A 56 -4.34 -4.58 14.00
CA SER A 56 -5.02 -5.24 15.11
C SER A 56 -6.47 -4.78 15.35
N SER A 57 -7.39 -5.71 15.12
CA SER A 57 -8.73 -5.90 15.69
C SER A 57 -8.98 -5.38 17.13
N THR A 58 -8.65 -4.15 17.47
CA THR A 58 -9.03 -3.48 18.71
C THR A 58 -9.05 -1.97 18.44
N LEU A 59 -10.21 -1.34 18.61
CA LEU A 59 -10.50 0.10 18.51
C LEU A 59 -10.99 0.64 17.14
N LEU A 60 -12.01 0.02 16.55
CA LEU A 60 -13.17 0.82 16.15
C LEU A 60 -14.09 0.83 17.37
N ASN A 61 -13.95 1.87 18.19
CA ASN A 61 -15.03 2.23 19.09
C ASN A 61 -16.17 2.69 18.18
N ASP A 62 -17.22 1.88 18.07
CA ASP A 62 -18.56 2.41 17.90
C ASP A 62 -18.74 3.54 18.92
N GLY A 63 -18.92 4.75 18.42
CA GLY A 63 -18.87 5.95 19.25
C GLY A 63 -19.03 7.23 18.44
N LEU A 64 -20.10 7.27 17.64
CA LEU A 64 -20.78 8.53 17.36
C LEU A 64 -21.20 9.09 18.73
N ASN A 65 -20.46 10.08 19.26
CA ASN A 65 -20.97 10.89 20.37
C ASN A 65 -21.85 11.99 19.77
N ASP A 66 -23.04 12.05 20.34
CA ASP A 66 -24.17 12.98 20.19
C ASP A 66 -23.79 14.46 19.98
#